data_AF-A0A8J6UI80-F1
#
_entry.id   AF-A0A8J6UI80-F1
#
_cell.length_a   1.000
_cell.length_b   1.000
_cell.length_c   1.000
_cell.angle_alpha   90.00
_cell.angle_beta   90.00
_cell.angle_gamma   90.00
#
_symmetry.space_group_name_H-M   'P 1'
#
loop_
_entity.id
_entity.type
_entity.pdbx_description
1 polymer ?
#
loop_
_entity_poly.entity_id
_entity_poly.type
_entity_poly.pdbx_seq_one_letter_code
_entity_poly.pdbx_strand_id
1 'polypeptide(L)'
;MRKLANLFLILFIVSAFSGISMVLAQHEGLFPFAAQMHYILRGACLISGFLVYIGFGFNRHLPKRVLIPLLLWLFWSLVAYWPLDYFALGWGQLVAYIAQLVFGILLLKVNSLLNNKSLLLVPEQFIGSSFSLTTLVKFSLISLIVLPLSLLLILFSLVSGVLERSTGGFVQLRPDGLYMQEKVYHLDGKDIRLAGMIHLGHGSYYRDLIASIPTERTLILAEGVSDDTGLMGERFSYGNIAGNLGLSSQEQFHFVGRRISLADLRQPYRERYDGPHILNADIDLQQFDPRSVEVLNALARYFLHADSLWHGYLQFNRWAEENITVDTNRVLMNDLIDKRNQAVIALLPQALDRYDVVVIPWGALHMKGIEVAVRAADFYLHDSYLRRSISFFDLPFGRIFQQWRSHS
;
A
#
# COMPACT_ATOMS: atom_id res chain seq x y z
N MET A 1 -14.16 -27.04 23.25
CA MET A 1 -12.98 -26.18 23.51
C MET A 1 -11.65 -26.92 23.51
N ARG A 2 -11.39 -27.94 24.35
CA ARG A 2 -10.10 -28.68 24.33
C ARG A 2 -9.65 -29.13 22.94
N LYS A 3 -10.52 -29.85 22.21
CA LYS A 3 -10.21 -30.35 20.85
C LYS A 3 -9.83 -29.22 19.89
N LEU A 4 -10.58 -28.12 19.91
CA LEU A 4 -10.32 -26.92 19.11
C LEU A 4 -8.97 -26.28 19.47
N ALA A 5 -8.67 -26.15 20.77
CA ALA A 5 -7.39 -25.60 21.22
C ALA A 5 -6.20 -26.51 20.85
N ASN A 6 -6.37 -27.84 20.91
CA ASN A 6 -5.35 -28.78 20.43
C ASN A 6 -5.16 -28.69 18.91
N LEU A 7 -6.25 -28.55 18.15
CA LEU A 7 -6.18 -28.32 16.70
C LEU A 7 -5.40 -27.04 16.40
N PHE A 8 -5.67 -25.95 17.13
CA PHE A 8 -4.91 -24.71 17.00
C PHE A 8 -3.42 -24.90 17.29
N LEU A 9 -3.06 -25.58 18.39
CA LEU A 9 -1.66 -25.87 18.72
C LEU A 9 -0.94 -26.65 17.61
N ILE A 10 -1.61 -27.66 17.03
CA ILE A 10 -1.07 -28.45 15.92
C ILE A 10 -0.91 -27.58 14.68
N LEU A 11 -1.95 -26.84 14.30
CA LEU A 11 -1.94 -25.95 13.14
C LEU A 11 -0.88 -24.86 13.26
N PHE A 12 -0.58 -24.37 14.47
CA PHE A 12 0.47 -23.37 14.69
C PHE A 12 1.86 -23.90 14.30
N ILE A 13 2.17 -25.15 14.66
CA ILE A 13 3.42 -25.82 14.29
C ILE A 13 3.46 -26.17 12.80
N VAL A 14 2.38 -26.77 12.28
CA VAL A 14 2.28 -27.20 10.88
C VAL A 14 2.31 -25.99 9.93
N SER A 15 1.71 -24.86 10.33
CA SER A 15 1.79 -23.59 9.60
C SER A 15 3.22 -23.06 9.55
N ALA A 16 3.97 -23.13 10.66
CA ALA A 16 5.37 -22.71 10.68
C ALA A 16 6.24 -23.58 9.76
N PHE A 17 6.08 -24.90 9.85
CA PHE A 17 6.82 -25.84 8.98
C PHE A 17 6.50 -25.63 7.50
N SER A 18 5.23 -25.50 7.14
CA SER A 18 4.84 -25.21 5.75
C SER A 18 5.33 -23.85 5.27
N GLY A 19 5.44 -22.85 6.15
CA GLY A 19 6.00 -21.53 5.84
C GLY A 19 7.49 -21.59 5.52
N ILE A 20 8.26 -22.33 6.32
CA ILE A 20 9.69 -22.60 6.04
C ILE A 20 9.83 -23.28 4.67
N SER A 21 9.06 -24.35 4.43
CA SER A 21 9.10 -25.08 3.16
C SER A 21 8.70 -24.21 1.97
N MET A 22 7.72 -23.32 2.14
CA MET A 22 7.30 -22.37 1.10
C MET A 22 8.44 -21.42 0.71
N VAL A 23 9.10 -20.79 1.69
CA VAL A 23 10.17 -19.83 1.42
C VAL A 23 11.37 -20.51 0.77
N LEU A 24 11.74 -21.71 1.24
CA LEU A 24 12.83 -22.49 0.63
C LEU A 24 12.49 -22.91 -0.82
N ALA A 25 11.25 -23.35 -1.07
CA ALA A 25 10.81 -23.74 -2.41
C ALA A 25 10.77 -22.56 -3.39
N GLN A 26 10.44 -21.35 -2.91
CA GLN A 26 10.48 -20.13 -3.73
C GLN A 26 11.91 -19.81 -4.20
N HIS A 27 12.92 -20.02 -3.37
CA HIS A 27 14.32 -19.81 -3.75
C HIS A 27 14.81 -20.80 -4.82
N GLU A 28 14.31 -22.03 -4.79
CA GLU A 28 14.65 -23.10 -5.76
C GLU A 28 13.79 -23.06 -7.04
N GLY A 29 12.90 -22.08 -7.19
CA GLY A 29 11.98 -21.99 -8.34
C GLY A 29 10.91 -23.10 -8.37
N LEU A 30 10.68 -23.80 -7.26
CA LEU A 30 9.75 -24.93 -7.17
C LEU A 30 8.35 -24.48 -6.73
N PHE A 31 7.42 -24.58 -7.69
CA PHE A 31 5.94 -24.72 -7.63
C PHE A 31 5.05 -23.78 -6.78
N PRO A 32 3.91 -23.31 -7.35
CA PRO A 32 2.84 -22.59 -6.63
C PRO A 32 2.08 -23.43 -5.58
N PHE A 33 2.21 -24.76 -5.60
CA PHE A 33 1.49 -25.66 -4.69
C PHE A 33 1.92 -25.49 -3.22
N ALA A 34 3.22 -25.35 -2.95
CA ALA A 34 3.73 -25.17 -1.58
C ALA A 34 3.18 -23.87 -0.95
N ALA A 35 3.11 -22.80 -1.75
CA ALA A 35 2.52 -21.54 -1.33
C ALA A 35 1.02 -21.67 -1.04
N GLN A 36 0.25 -22.30 -1.94
CA GLN A 36 -1.19 -22.53 -1.71
C GLN A 36 -1.46 -23.34 -0.44
N MET A 37 -0.71 -24.43 -0.24
CA MET A 37 -0.83 -25.26 0.95
C MET A 37 -0.50 -24.48 2.22
N HIS A 38 0.58 -23.67 2.20
CA HIS A 38 0.90 -22.80 3.32
C HIS A 38 -0.22 -21.80 3.62
N TYR A 39 -0.78 -21.14 2.60
CA TYR A 39 -1.87 -20.19 2.80
C TYR A 39 -3.12 -20.83 3.41
N ILE A 40 -3.48 -22.05 2.97
CA ILE A 40 -4.60 -22.81 3.56
C ILE A 40 -4.32 -23.14 5.03
N LEU A 41 -3.12 -23.66 5.34
CA LEU A 41 -2.73 -24.01 6.72
C LEU A 41 -2.66 -22.78 7.63
N ARG A 42 -2.11 -21.67 7.14
CA ARG A 42 -2.08 -20.38 7.84
C ARG A 42 -3.51 -19.87 8.07
N GLY A 43 -4.38 -19.93 7.07
CA GLY A 43 -5.79 -19.55 7.18
C GLY A 43 -6.53 -20.38 8.23
N ALA A 44 -6.38 -21.70 8.20
CA ALA A 44 -6.94 -22.59 9.21
C ALA A 44 -6.39 -22.31 10.61
N CYS A 45 -5.09 -22.03 10.74
CA CYS A 45 -4.46 -21.64 11.99
C CYS A 45 -5.04 -20.32 12.54
N LEU A 46 -5.23 -19.31 11.68
CA LEU A 46 -5.83 -18.03 12.05
C LEU A 46 -7.28 -18.19 12.51
N ILE A 47 -8.10 -18.94 11.75
CA ILE A 47 -9.50 -19.19 12.10
C ILE A 47 -9.59 -19.95 13.43
N SER A 48 -8.80 -21.01 13.62
CA SER A 48 -8.80 -21.76 14.87
C SER A 48 -8.29 -20.92 16.05
N GLY A 49 -7.28 -20.08 15.85
CA GLY A 49 -6.78 -19.12 16.84
C GLY A 49 -7.86 -18.10 17.24
N PHE A 50 -8.60 -17.55 16.27
CA PHE A 50 -9.72 -16.64 16.53
C PHE A 50 -10.83 -17.30 17.35
N LEU A 51 -11.20 -18.55 17.02
CA LEU A 51 -12.18 -19.31 17.81
C LEU A 51 -11.67 -19.62 19.23
N VAL A 52 -10.36 -19.88 19.40
CA VAL A 52 -9.73 -20.04 20.72
C VAL A 52 -9.75 -18.72 21.50
N TYR A 53 -9.52 -17.58 20.84
CA TYR A 53 -9.60 -16.25 21.44
C TYR A 53 -11.00 -15.98 22.00
N ILE A 54 -12.06 -16.16 21.18
CA ILE A 54 -13.46 -16.08 21.65
C ILE A 54 -13.70 -17.05 22.81
N GLY A 55 -13.11 -18.25 22.69
CA GLY A 55 -13.12 -19.27 23.72
C GLY A 55 -12.69 -18.81 25.11
N PHE A 56 -11.80 -17.81 25.23
CA PHE A 56 -11.38 -17.28 26.53
C PHE A 56 -12.50 -16.59 27.30
N GLY A 57 -13.49 -16.01 26.61
CA GLY A 57 -14.66 -15.42 27.26
C GLY A 57 -15.60 -16.47 27.85
N PHE A 58 -15.73 -17.62 27.18
CA PHE A 58 -16.71 -18.66 27.55
C PHE A 58 -16.13 -19.83 28.33
N ASN A 59 -14.80 -20.01 28.32
CA ASN A 59 -14.15 -21.16 28.93
C ASN A 59 -12.94 -20.77 29.78
N ARG A 60 -13.11 -20.83 31.10
CA ARG A 60 -12.05 -20.46 32.05
C ARG A 60 -10.85 -21.41 32.05
N HIS A 61 -11.00 -22.64 31.58
CA HIS A 61 -9.98 -23.69 31.62
C HIS A 61 -8.89 -23.55 30.55
N LEU A 62 -9.10 -22.70 29.54
CA LEU A 62 -8.07 -22.49 28.51
C LEU A 62 -6.78 -21.94 29.15
N PRO A 63 -5.62 -22.61 28.99
CA PRO A 63 -4.39 -22.21 29.64
C PRO A 63 -3.81 -20.97 28.98
N LYS A 64 -4.15 -19.80 29.55
CA LYS A 64 -3.75 -18.48 29.06
C LYS A 64 -2.24 -18.34 28.87
N ARG A 65 -1.43 -18.94 29.77
CA ARG A 65 0.04 -18.93 29.70
C ARG A 65 0.63 -19.60 28.45
N VAL A 66 -0.10 -20.55 27.87
CA VAL A 66 0.32 -21.28 26.66
C VAL A 66 -0.29 -20.63 25.42
N LEU A 67 -1.58 -20.29 25.49
CA LEU A 67 -2.34 -19.88 24.31
C LEU A 67 -2.22 -18.39 23.98
N ILE A 68 -2.14 -17.49 24.97
CA ILE A 68 -2.03 -16.04 24.71
C ILE A 68 -0.76 -15.70 23.92
N PRO A 69 0.44 -16.22 24.26
CA PRO A 69 1.63 -15.87 23.49
C PRO A 69 1.56 -16.33 22.03
N LEU A 70 0.94 -17.48 21.74
CA LEU A 70 0.71 -17.93 20.36
C LEU A 70 -0.29 -17.04 19.60
N LEU A 71 -1.31 -16.53 20.28
CA LEU A 71 -2.25 -15.58 19.68
C LEU A 71 -1.58 -14.22 19.42
N LEU A 72 -0.69 -13.77 20.31
CA LEU A 72 0.12 -12.57 20.06
C LEU A 72 1.05 -12.76 18.86
N TRP A 73 1.62 -13.96 18.70
CA TRP A 73 2.39 -14.30 17.50
C TRP A 73 1.52 -14.25 16.23
N LEU A 74 0.33 -14.86 16.26
CA LEU A 74 -0.60 -14.80 15.14
C LEU A 74 -1.00 -13.36 14.81
N PHE A 75 -1.29 -12.55 15.83
CA PHE A 75 -1.56 -11.13 15.66
C PHE A 75 -0.40 -10.40 14.99
N TRP A 76 0.83 -10.66 15.43
CA TRP A 76 2.04 -10.09 14.82
C TRP A 76 2.18 -10.52 13.34
N SER A 77 1.83 -11.77 13.02
CA SER A 77 1.80 -12.25 11.64
C SER A 77 0.74 -11.58 10.76
N LEU A 78 -0.34 -11.04 11.33
CA LEU A 78 -1.38 -10.30 10.60
C LEU A 78 -0.93 -8.88 10.27
N VAL A 79 0.02 -8.33 11.02
CA VAL A 79 0.65 -7.03 10.74
C VAL A 79 2.00 -7.20 10.02
N ALA A 80 2.13 -8.29 9.25
CA ALA A 80 3.31 -8.65 8.46
C ALA A 80 4.63 -8.63 9.25
N TYR A 81 4.59 -9.04 10.52
CA TYR A 81 5.75 -9.06 11.41
C TYR A 81 6.45 -7.70 11.59
N TRP A 82 5.79 -6.59 11.29
CA TRP A 82 6.37 -5.27 11.46
C TRP A 82 6.90 -5.07 12.90
N PRO A 83 8.12 -4.55 13.11
CA PRO A 83 9.06 -3.98 12.14
C PRO A 83 10.15 -4.95 11.61
N LEU A 84 9.98 -6.28 11.74
CA LEU A 84 11.02 -7.28 11.44
C LEU A 84 11.61 -7.13 10.03
N ASP A 85 10.78 -6.83 9.04
CA ASP A 85 11.20 -6.72 7.64
C ASP A 85 12.25 -5.61 7.41
N TYR A 86 12.28 -4.56 8.22
CA TYR A 86 13.32 -3.52 8.12
C TYR A 86 14.72 -4.03 8.48
N PHE A 87 14.82 -5.08 9.29
CA PHE A 87 16.08 -5.58 9.81
C PHE A 87 16.58 -6.82 9.05
N ALA A 88 15.67 -7.55 8.39
CA ALA A 88 15.96 -8.90 7.93
C ALA A 88 16.32 -9.03 6.44
N LEU A 89 16.55 -7.92 5.71
CA LEU A 89 17.12 -7.88 4.35
C LEU A 89 16.61 -9.00 3.41
N GLY A 90 15.29 -9.21 3.34
CA GLY A 90 14.65 -10.22 2.48
C GLY A 90 14.46 -11.61 3.09
N TRP A 91 15.15 -11.95 4.19
CA TRP A 91 15.01 -13.22 4.92
C TRP A 91 14.00 -13.16 6.08
N GLY A 92 13.33 -12.02 6.28
CA GLY A 92 12.44 -11.77 7.41
C GLY A 92 11.36 -12.83 7.59
N GLN A 93 10.76 -13.28 6.48
CA GLN A 93 9.74 -14.32 6.51
C GLN A 93 10.29 -15.67 6.97
N LEU A 94 11.46 -16.09 6.46
CA LEU A 94 12.08 -17.36 6.88
C LEU A 94 12.42 -17.32 8.37
N VAL A 95 13.04 -16.22 8.82
CA VAL A 95 13.37 -16.00 10.23
C VAL A 95 12.11 -16.04 11.09
N ALA A 96 11.03 -15.38 10.66
CA ALA A 96 9.74 -15.41 11.34
C ALA A 96 9.19 -16.84 11.44
N TYR A 97 9.19 -17.64 10.36
CA TYR A 97 8.66 -19.01 10.43
C TYR A 97 9.52 -19.95 11.29
N ILE A 98 10.86 -19.81 11.26
CA ILE A 98 11.76 -20.55 12.15
C ILE A 98 11.48 -20.17 13.60
N ALA A 99 11.39 -18.87 13.90
CA ALA A 99 11.08 -18.39 15.24
C ALA A 99 9.69 -18.85 15.71
N GLN A 100 8.69 -18.86 14.82
CA GLN A 100 7.36 -19.41 15.09
C GLN A 100 7.44 -20.88 15.49
N LEU A 101 8.21 -21.68 14.75
CA LEU A 101 8.36 -23.11 15.03
C LEU A 101 9.01 -23.35 16.40
N VAL A 102 10.14 -22.67 16.66
CA VAL A 102 10.85 -22.75 17.94
C VAL A 102 9.93 -22.32 19.09
N PHE A 103 9.23 -21.20 18.92
CA PHE A 103 8.32 -20.66 19.92
C PHE A 103 7.13 -21.57 20.20
N GLY A 104 6.55 -22.17 19.16
CA GLY A 104 5.47 -23.15 19.29
C GLY A 104 5.92 -24.40 20.03
N ILE A 105 7.09 -24.96 19.70
CA ILE A 105 7.67 -26.13 20.39
C ILE A 105 7.91 -25.82 21.87
N LEU A 106 8.46 -24.63 22.17
CA LEU A 106 8.70 -24.18 23.54
C LEU A 106 7.39 -24.16 24.34
N LEU A 107 6.31 -23.60 23.79
CA LEU A 107 5.03 -23.54 24.50
C LEU A 107 4.30 -24.89 24.61
N LEU A 108 4.47 -25.79 23.64
CA LEU A 108 4.06 -27.18 23.77
C LEU A 108 4.80 -27.87 24.93
N LYS A 109 6.10 -27.62 25.07
CA LYS A 109 6.89 -28.14 26.20
C LYS A 109 6.44 -27.53 27.53
N VAL A 110 6.19 -26.22 27.59
CA VAL A 110 5.62 -25.57 28.78
C VAL A 110 4.30 -26.19 29.16
N ASN A 111 3.39 -26.44 28.21
CA ASN A 111 2.13 -27.12 28.49
C ASN A 111 2.36 -28.54 29.06
N SER A 112 3.28 -29.30 28.48
CA SER A 112 3.64 -30.62 28.99
C SER A 112 4.21 -30.59 30.41
N LEU A 113 4.96 -29.55 30.79
CA LEU A 113 5.42 -29.37 32.17
C LEU A 113 4.28 -28.99 33.11
N LEU A 114 3.28 -28.25 32.62
CA LEU A 114 2.10 -27.88 33.42
C LEU A 114 1.14 -29.04 33.65
N ASN A 115 1.06 -29.99 32.71
CA ASN A 115 0.13 -31.13 32.80
C ASN A 115 0.80 -32.47 33.11
N ASN A 116 2.13 -32.57 33.04
CA ASN A 116 2.94 -33.77 33.29
C ASN A 116 2.53 -35.03 32.48
N LYS A 117 1.82 -34.88 31.36
CA LYS A 117 1.27 -36.00 30.58
C LYS A 117 1.49 -35.89 29.07
N SER A 118 1.30 -34.71 28.47
CA SER A 118 1.31 -34.55 27.02
C SER A 118 1.73 -33.14 26.60
N LEU A 119 2.33 -33.01 25.42
CA LEU A 119 2.55 -31.71 24.76
C LEU A 119 1.23 -30.97 24.51
N LEU A 120 0.13 -31.70 24.31
CA LEU A 120 -1.20 -31.13 24.05
C LEU A 120 -2.05 -31.03 25.32
N LEU A 121 -3.19 -30.37 25.21
CA LEU A 121 -4.12 -30.20 26.32
C LEU A 121 -4.86 -31.50 26.63
N VAL A 122 -4.90 -31.86 27.91
CA VAL A 122 -5.49 -33.12 28.42
C VAL A 122 -6.85 -32.87 29.09
N PRO A 123 -7.75 -33.86 29.18
CA PRO A 123 -9.08 -33.69 29.77
C PRO A 123 -9.04 -33.15 31.21
N GLU A 124 -8.03 -33.52 31.99
CA GLU A 124 -7.90 -33.18 33.41
C GLU A 124 -7.71 -31.68 33.64
N GLN A 125 -7.23 -30.95 32.64
CA GLN A 125 -7.14 -29.49 32.69
C GLN A 125 -8.51 -28.78 32.56
N PHE A 126 -9.57 -29.53 32.21
CA PHE A 126 -10.92 -29.01 31.93
C PHE A 126 -11.98 -29.51 32.92
N ILE A 127 -11.57 -29.91 34.13
CA ILE A 127 -12.48 -30.40 35.17
C ILE A 127 -13.23 -29.24 35.83
N GLY A 128 -14.55 -29.38 35.98
CA GLY A 128 -15.43 -28.43 36.66
C GLY A 128 -16.23 -27.54 35.71
N SER A 129 -16.92 -26.53 36.26
CA SER A 129 -17.71 -25.59 35.45
C SER A 129 -16.83 -24.85 34.45
N SER A 130 -17.17 -24.91 33.17
CA SER A 130 -16.46 -24.23 32.09
C SER A 130 -16.73 -22.72 32.07
N PHE A 131 -17.97 -22.34 32.36
CA PHE A 131 -18.44 -20.97 32.27
C PHE A 131 -18.26 -20.20 33.58
N SER A 132 -17.94 -18.92 33.44
CA SER A 132 -17.85 -17.97 34.56
C SER A 132 -18.21 -16.58 34.03
N LEU A 133 -19.28 -15.98 34.57
CA LEU A 133 -19.70 -14.63 34.20
C LEU A 133 -18.58 -13.61 34.43
N THR A 134 -17.83 -13.74 35.52
CA THR A 134 -16.67 -12.89 35.81
C THR A 134 -15.59 -13.00 34.73
N THR A 135 -15.35 -14.20 34.20
CA THR A 135 -14.39 -14.41 33.11
C THR A 135 -14.89 -13.75 31.83
N LEU A 136 -16.18 -13.90 31.51
CA LEU A 136 -16.80 -13.25 30.37
C LEU A 136 -16.70 -11.72 30.47
N VAL A 137 -17.06 -11.12 31.60
CA VAL A 137 -16.98 -9.66 31.81
C VAL A 137 -15.54 -9.15 31.67
N LYS A 138 -14.57 -9.83 32.28
CA LYS A 138 -13.14 -9.46 32.14
C LYS A 138 -12.67 -9.55 30.69
N PHE A 139 -13.02 -10.63 30.00
CA PHE A 139 -12.69 -10.81 28.58
C PHE A 139 -13.32 -9.72 27.71
N SER A 140 -14.60 -9.38 27.95
CA SER A 140 -15.29 -8.32 27.21
C SER A 140 -14.65 -6.94 27.43
N LEU A 141 -14.30 -6.59 28.67
CA LEU A 141 -13.64 -5.32 28.98
C LEU A 141 -12.25 -5.21 28.32
N ILE A 142 -11.46 -6.29 28.35
CA ILE A 142 -10.17 -6.32 27.66
C ILE A 142 -10.36 -6.24 26.15
N SER A 143 -11.31 -7.01 25.61
CA SER A 143 -11.61 -7.05 24.16
C SER A 143 -12.09 -5.70 23.62
N LEU A 144 -12.76 -4.89 24.44
CA LEU A 144 -13.20 -3.54 24.07
C LEU A 144 -12.03 -2.62 23.67
N ILE A 145 -10.83 -2.90 24.19
CA ILE A 145 -9.61 -2.13 23.87
C ILE A 145 -8.77 -2.90 22.83
N VAL A 146 -8.57 -4.20 23.05
CA VAL A 146 -7.68 -5.02 22.22
C VAL A 146 -8.21 -5.15 20.80
N LEU A 147 -9.53 -5.37 20.61
CA LEU A 147 -10.08 -5.58 19.26
C LEU A 147 -9.99 -4.32 18.39
N PRO A 148 -10.44 -3.12 18.82
CA PRO A 148 -10.30 -1.92 17.99
C PRO A 148 -8.85 -1.60 17.64
N LEU A 149 -7.93 -1.70 18.61
CA LEU A 149 -6.51 -1.47 18.37
C LEU A 149 -5.93 -2.50 17.39
N SER A 150 -6.28 -3.77 17.56
CA SER A 150 -5.82 -4.84 16.67
C SER A 150 -6.32 -4.63 15.24
N LEU A 151 -7.61 -4.28 15.07
CA LEU A 151 -8.20 -3.99 13.78
C LEU A 151 -7.54 -2.78 13.11
N LEU A 152 -7.25 -1.72 13.87
CA LEU A 152 -6.54 -0.54 13.38
C LEU A 152 -5.15 -0.92 12.85
N LEU A 153 -4.38 -1.71 13.59
CA LEU A 153 -3.04 -2.13 13.19
C LEU A 153 -3.06 -3.08 11.99
N ILE A 154 -4.03 -4.00 11.93
CA ILE A 154 -4.24 -4.88 10.78
C ILE A 154 -4.60 -4.04 9.54
N LEU A 155 -5.54 -3.09 9.68
CA LEU A 155 -5.92 -2.19 8.59
C LEU A 155 -4.73 -1.37 8.10
N PHE A 156 -3.94 -0.80 9.02
CA PHE A 156 -2.73 -0.06 8.71
C PHE A 156 -1.73 -0.92 7.92
N SER A 157 -1.47 -2.14 8.36
CA SER A 157 -0.57 -3.08 7.67
C SER A 157 -1.10 -3.48 6.29
N LEU A 158 -2.40 -3.76 6.16
CA LEU A 158 -3.04 -4.09 4.88
C LEU A 158 -2.92 -2.92 3.90
N VAL A 159 -3.25 -1.70 4.32
CA VAL A 159 -3.16 -0.51 3.47
C VAL A 159 -1.71 -0.26 3.08
N SER A 160 -0.77 -0.33 4.02
CA SER A 160 0.67 -0.18 3.73
C SER A 160 1.15 -1.17 2.68
N GLY A 161 0.83 -2.46 2.85
CA GLY A 161 1.23 -3.51 1.91
C GLY A 161 0.49 -3.45 0.56
N VAL A 162 -0.71 -2.86 0.49
CA VAL A 162 -1.37 -2.57 -0.79
C VAL A 162 -0.66 -1.43 -1.50
N LEU A 163 -0.38 -0.32 -0.81
CA LEU A 163 0.32 0.84 -1.38
C LEU A 163 1.72 0.47 -1.89
N GLU A 164 2.48 -0.29 -1.11
CA GLU A 164 3.82 -0.72 -1.52
C GLU A 164 3.77 -1.59 -2.80
N ARG A 165 2.86 -2.57 -2.85
CA ARG A 165 2.72 -3.47 -4.01
C ARG A 165 2.14 -2.80 -5.25
N SER A 166 1.22 -1.85 -5.09
CA SER A 166 0.58 -1.16 -6.21
C SER A 166 1.49 -0.09 -6.81
N THR A 167 2.27 0.61 -5.97
CA THR A 167 3.15 1.70 -6.41
C THR A 167 4.58 1.26 -6.71
N GLY A 168 4.99 0.06 -6.30
CA GLY A 168 6.38 -0.38 -6.40
C GLY A 168 7.28 0.22 -5.31
N GLY A 169 6.71 0.52 -4.14
CA GLY A 169 7.40 1.16 -3.02
C GLY A 169 7.50 2.68 -3.11
N PHE A 170 6.93 3.31 -4.15
CA PHE A 170 6.95 4.77 -4.31
C PHE A 170 6.05 5.51 -3.32
N VAL A 171 5.17 4.79 -2.63
CA VAL A 171 4.41 5.29 -1.49
C VAL A 171 4.71 4.42 -0.27
N GLN A 172 5.09 5.07 0.82
CA GLN A 172 5.28 4.43 2.12
C GLN A 172 4.34 5.03 3.14
N LEU A 173 3.55 4.17 3.79
CA LEU A 173 2.73 4.54 4.92
C LEU A 173 3.52 4.34 6.22
N ARG A 174 3.68 5.40 7.00
CA ARG A 174 4.33 5.37 8.32
C ARG A 174 3.36 5.84 9.39
N PRO A 175 3.58 5.50 10.68
CA PRO A 175 2.69 5.93 11.77
C PRO A 175 2.55 7.45 11.88
N ASP A 176 3.54 8.21 11.41
CA ASP A 176 3.57 9.68 11.45
C ASP A 176 3.09 10.36 10.16
N GLY A 177 2.89 9.60 9.06
CA GLY A 177 2.48 10.21 7.81
C GLY A 177 2.60 9.34 6.57
N LEU A 178 2.25 9.95 5.44
CA LEU A 178 2.41 9.39 4.10
C LEU A 178 3.69 9.95 3.46
N TYR A 179 4.50 9.08 2.90
CA TYR A 179 5.79 9.42 2.31
C TYR A 179 5.82 9.01 0.85
N MET A 180 6.30 9.91 -0.01
CA MET A 180 6.59 9.63 -1.40
C MET A 180 8.08 9.34 -1.56
N GLN A 181 8.40 8.32 -2.36
CA GLN A 181 9.77 7.99 -2.71
C GLN A 181 10.10 8.49 -4.10
N GLU A 182 11.33 8.94 -4.24
CA GLU A 182 11.98 9.21 -5.50
C GLU A 182 13.10 8.19 -5.68
N LYS A 183 13.26 7.64 -6.88
CA LYS A 183 14.31 6.68 -7.21
C LYS A 183 15.09 7.18 -8.42
N VAL A 184 16.41 7.18 -8.33
CA VAL A 184 17.32 7.60 -9.40
C VAL A 184 17.96 6.37 -9.99
N TYR A 185 17.81 6.19 -11.29
CA TYR A 185 18.45 5.10 -12.02
C TYR A 185 19.51 5.64 -12.96
N HIS A 186 20.63 4.94 -13.05
CA HIS A 186 21.80 5.38 -13.79
C HIS A 186 22.17 4.38 -14.89
N LEU A 187 22.63 4.91 -16.02
CA LEU A 187 23.31 4.17 -17.08
C LEU A 187 24.18 5.11 -17.91
N ASP A 188 25.45 4.79 -18.10
CA ASP A 188 26.37 5.49 -19.01
C ASP A 188 26.39 7.03 -18.87
N GLY A 189 26.40 7.54 -17.64
CA GLY A 189 26.42 8.98 -17.39
C GLY A 189 25.05 9.67 -17.52
N LYS A 190 23.97 8.90 -17.69
CA LYS A 190 22.59 9.39 -17.78
C LYS A 190 21.77 8.93 -16.59
N ASP A 191 20.89 9.80 -16.14
CA ASP A 191 19.98 9.55 -15.01
C ASP A 191 18.52 9.60 -15.44
N ILE A 192 17.75 8.61 -15.00
CA ILE A 192 16.29 8.65 -14.99
C ILE A 192 15.82 8.77 -13.55
N ARG A 193 15.18 9.88 -13.22
CA ARG A 193 14.60 10.15 -11.89
C ARG A 193 13.11 9.90 -11.92
N LEU A 194 12.68 8.83 -11.27
CA LEU A 194 11.28 8.51 -11.07
C LEU A 194 10.82 9.15 -9.77
N ALA A 195 9.95 10.16 -9.85
CA ALA A 195 9.43 10.87 -8.69
C ALA A 195 7.96 10.54 -8.48
N GLY A 196 7.65 9.73 -7.46
CA GLY A 196 6.28 9.36 -7.15
C GLY A 196 5.49 10.56 -6.64
N MET A 197 4.44 10.93 -7.37
CA MET A 197 3.58 12.07 -7.02
C MET A 197 2.28 11.61 -6.36
N ILE A 198 1.73 12.52 -5.55
CA ILE A 198 0.36 12.46 -5.06
C ILE A 198 -0.30 13.79 -5.44
N HIS A 199 -1.59 13.77 -5.79
CA HIS A 199 -2.31 15.00 -6.17
C HIS A 199 -2.63 15.92 -4.98
N LEU A 200 -2.56 15.37 -3.75
CA LEU A 200 -2.83 16.06 -2.49
C LEU A 200 -1.69 15.84 -1.50
N GLY A 201 -1.06 16.92 -1.04
CA GLY A 201 0.05 16.86 -0.10
C GLY A 201 0.36 18.23 0.48
N HIS A 202 1.30 18.31 1.43
CA HIS A 202 1.78 19.59 1.93
C HIS A 202 2.52 20.37 0.85
N GLY A 203 2.36 21.69 0.82
CA GLY A 203 3.10 22.55 -0.11
C GLY A 203 4.63 22.45 0.02
N SER A 204 5.16 22.10 1.20
CA SER A 204 6.60 21.88 1.38
C SER A 204 7.12 20.69 0.56
N TYR A 205 6.35 19.60 0.48
CA TYR A 205 6.71 18.45 -0.33
C TYR A 205 6.96 18.83 -1.80
N TYR A 206 6.02 19.56 -2.40
CA TYR A 206 6.15 19.98 -3.80
C TYR A 206 7.30 20.96 -4.01
N ARG A 207 7.50 21.92 -3.10
CA ARG A 207 8.63 22.86 -3.16
C ARG A 207 9.97 22.14 -3.07
N ASP A 208 10.10 21.19 -2.14
CA ASP A 208 11.33 20.42 -1.94
C ASP A 208 11.64 19.53 -3.15
N LEU A 209 10.61 18.95 -3.77
CA LEU A 209 10.76 18.17 -5.00
C LEU A 209 11.24 19.06 -6.15
N ILE A 210 10.55 20.19 -6.41
CA ILE A 210 10.90 21.12 -7.49
C ILE A 210 12.33 21.65 -7.29
N ALA A 211 12.69 22.03 -6.07
CA ALA A 211 14.03 22.53 -5.74
C ALA A 211 15.13 21.46 -5.91
N SER A 212 14.78 20.18 -5.93
CA SER A 212 15.74 19.08 -6.10
C SER A 212 16.05 18.74 -7.55
N ILE A 213 15.35 19.32 -8.53
CA ILE A 213 15.52 18.99 -9.95
C ILE A 213 16.72 19.77 -10.53
N PRO A 214 17.72 19.09 -11.14
CA PRO A 214 18.82 19.72 -11.83
C PRO A 214 18.33 20.62 -12.96
N THR A 215 19.06 21.69 -13.19
CA THR A 215 18.73 22.67 -14.23
C THR A 215 19.39 22.33 -15.55
N GLU A 216 20.65 21.90 -15.53
CA GLU A 216 21.44 21.63 -16.73
C GLU A 216 21.01 20.33 -17.40
N ARG A 217 20.93 20.36 -18.74
CA ARG A 217 20.69 19.18 -19.60
C ARG A 217 19.60 18.25 -19.06
N THR A 218 18.55 18.84 -18.50
CA THR A 218 17.45 18.13 -17.83
C THR A 218 16.16 18.27 -18.62
N LEU A 219 15.45 17.14 -18.78
CA LEU A 219 14.10 17.09 -19.31
C LEU A 219 13.13 16.58 -18.25
N ILE A 220 12.06 17.33 -18.01
CA ILE A 220 10.93 16.90 -17.19
C ILE A 220 9.84 16.40 -18.13
N LEU A 221 9.52 15.11 -18.06
CA LEU A 221 8.39 14.48 -18.72
C LEU A 221 7.18 14.62 -17.82
N ALA A 222 6.43 15.73 -17.96
CA ALA A 222 5.34 16.07 -17.07
C ALA A 222 4.09 15.23 -17.34
N GLU A 223 3.42 14.81 -16.26
CA GLU A 223 2.08 14.23 -16.28
C GLU A 223 1.03 15.32 -16.55
N GLY A 224 -0.02 15.00 -17.31
CA GLY A 224 -1.09 15.94 -17.61
C GLY A 224 -1.89 15.54 -18.84
N VAL A 225 -2.93 14.72 -18.62
CA VAL A 225 -3.87 14.33 -19.67
C VAL A 225 -4.49 15.60 -20.29
N SER A 226 -4.37 15.77 -21.60
CA SER A 226 -4.98 16.88 -22.32
C SER A 226 -6.44 16.59 -22.66
N ASP A 227 -7.22 17.65 -22.87
CA ASP A 227 -8.62 17.56 -23.30
C ASP A 227 -8.86 18.51 -24.48
N ASP A 228 -8.21 18.23 -25.61
CA ASP A 228 -8.22 19.12 -26.77
C ASP A 228 -9.62 19.26 -27.41
N THR A 229 -10.51 18.28 -27.19
CA THR A 229 -11.89 18.28 -27.71
C THR A 229 -12.99 18.56 -26.68
N GLY A 230 -12.65 18.81 -25.42
CA GLY A 230 -13.63 19.13 -24.38
C GLY A 230 -14.55 17.96 -24.01
N LEU A 231 -14.01 16.75 -23.88
CA LEU A 231 -14.74 15.55 -23.47
C LEU A 231 -15.10 15.55 -21.97
N MET A 232 -14.42 16.36 -21.17
CA MET A 232 -14.76 16.58 -19.77
C MET A 232 -15.85 17.64 -19.63
N GLY A 233 -17.00 17.24 -19.08
CA GLY A 233 -18.07 18.16 -18.71
C GLY A 233 -17.78 18.94 -17.41
N GLU A 234 -16.81 18.50 -16.62
CA GLU A 234 -16.41 19.10 -15.35
C GLU A 234 -14.87 19.14 -15.26
N ARG A 235 -14.30 20.19 -14.66
CA ARG A 235 -12.85 20.25 -14.43
C ARG A 235 -12.45 19.26 -13.33
N PHE A 236 -11.36 18.53 -13.50
CA PHE A 236 -10.72 17.83 -12.38
C PHE A 236 -10.01 18.87 -11.50
N SER A 237 -10.54 19.10 -10.30
CA SER A 237 -9.90 19.99 -9.32
C SER A 237 -9.95 19.36 -7.93
N TYR A 238 -8.80 19.31 -7.29
CA TYR A 238 -8.67 18.82 -5.91
C TYR A 238 -8.78 19.93 -4.86
N GLY A 239 -9.08 21.16 -5.26
CA GLY A 239 -9.05 22.35 -4.38
C GLY A 239 -9.93 22.24 -3.15
N ASN A 240 -11.16 21.76 -3.30
CA ASN A 240 -12.11 21.60 -2.19
C ASN A 240 -11.62 20.57 -1.17
N ILE A 241 -11.10 19.44 -1.66
CA ILE A 241 -10.55 18.37 -0.81
C ILE A 241 -9.28 18.86 -0.09
N ALA A 242 -8.39 19.54 -0.82
CA ALA A 242 -7.16 20.12 -0.27
C ALA A 242 -7.47 21.09 0.87
N GLY A 243 -8.39 22.04 0.66
CA GLY A 243 -8.79 23.02 1.67
C GLY A 243 -9.39 22.38 2.92
N ASN A 244 -10.23 21.35 2.76
CA ASN A 244 -10.84 20.63 3.87
C ASN A 244 -9.82 19.86 4.72
N LEU A 245 -8.76 19.34 4.10
CA LEU A 245 -7.71 18.57 4.77
C LEU A 245 -6.51 19.43 5.21
N GLY A 246 -6.50 20.73 4.93
CA GLY A 246 -5.33 21.59 5.19
C GLY A 246 -4.12 21.25 4.32
N LEU A 247 -4.36 20.65 3.15
CA LEU A 247 -3.36 20.25 2.16
C LEU A 247 -3.36 21.20 0.96
N SER A 248 -2.45 20.96 0.03
CA SER A 248 -2.35 21.68 -1.24
C SER A 248 -2.48 20.71 -2.41
N SER A 249 -3.11 21.17 -3.50
CA SER A 249 -3.20 20.38 -4.74
C SER A 249 -1.93 20.53 -5.58
N GLN A 250 -1.54 19.47 -6.28
CA GLN A 250 -0.39 19.47 -7.18
C GLN A 250 -0.50 20.56 -8.26
N GLU A 251 -1.70 20.86 -8.74
CA GLU A 251 -1.98 21.89 -9.76
C GLU A 251 -1.47 23.29 -9.38
N GLN A 252 -1.30 23.58 -8.08
CA GLN A 252 -0.79 24.86 -7.58
C GLN A 252 0.73 25.00 -7.72
N PHE A 253 1.43 23.90 -7.99
CA PHE A 253 2.90 23.83 -8.03
C PHE A 253 3.37 23.46 -9.44
N HIS A 254 3.69 24.48 -10.24
CA HIS A 254 4.24 24.27 -11.57
C HIS A 254 5.77 24.13 -11.50
N PHE A 255 6.30 23.15 -12.25
CA PHE A 255 7.74 23.07 -12.49
C PHE A 255 8.20 24.32 -13.27
N VAL A 256 9.29 24.93 -12.80
CA VAL A 256 9.92 26.06 -13.48
C VAL A 256 10.80 25.52 -14.59
N GLY A 257 10.48 25.84 -15.84
CA GLY A 257 11.21 25.34 -16.99
C GLY A 257 10.63 25.84 -18.31
N ARG A 258 11.38 25.65 -19.40
CA ARG A 258 10.91 26.01 -20.73
C ARG A 258 10.09 24.86 -21.29
N ARG A 259 8.82 25.13 -21.62
CA ARG A 259 7.99 24.15 -22.31
C ARG A 259 8.50 23.93 -23.74
N ILE A 260 8.59 22.66 -24.13
CA ILE A 260 8.99 22.23 -25.48
C ILE A 260 7.95 21.27 -26.05
N SER A 261 7.96 21.11 -27.37
CA SER A 261 7.14 20.15 -28.09
C SER A 261 7.92 18.87 -28.41
N LEU A 262 7.21 17.82 -28.85
CA LEU A 262 7.83 16.60 -29.38
C LEU A 262 8.74 16.88 -30.58
N ALA A 263 8.38 17.84 -31.42
CA ALA A 263 9.20 18.23 -32.57
C ALA A 263 10.54 18.84 -32.12
N ASP A 264 10.55 19.53 -30.98
CA ASP A 264 11.76 20.11 -30.44
C ASP A 264 12.74 19.01 -30.00
N LEU A 265 12.29 17.87 -29.43
CA LEU A 265 13.17 16.79 -28.95
C LEU A 265 14.20 16.33 -29.99
N ARG A 266 13.81 16.35 -31.27
CA ARG A 266 14.66 15.93 -32.41
C ARG A 266 15.70 16.97 -32.82
N GLN A 267 15.63 18.18 -32.28
CA GLN A 267 16.59 19.24 -32.55
C GLN A 267 17.80 19.13 -31.60
N PRO A 268 19.01 19.51 -32.06
CA PRO A 268 20.19 19.52 -31.20
C PRO A 268 20.00 20.42 -29.98
N TYR A 269 20.59 20.03 -28.85
CA TYR A 269 20.56 20.83 -27.63
C TYR A 269 21.22 22.19 -27.88
N ARG A 270 20.52 23.28 -27.54
CA ARG A 270 21.06 24.64 -27.67
C ARG A 270 21.41 25.15 -26.28
N GLU A 271 22.69 25.39 -26.04
CA GLU A 271 23.31 25.79 -24.76
C GLU A 271 22.83 27.14 -24.19
N ARG A 272 21.83 27.81 -24.76
CA ARG A 272 21.43 29.17 -24.37
C ARG A 272 20.40 29.25 -23.23
N TYR A 273 19.97 28.12 -22.66
CA TYR A 273 18.94 28.09 -21.62
C TYR A 273 19.40 27.26 -20.42
N ASP A 274 19.65 27.93 -19.30
CA ASP A 274 20.20 27.36 -18.06
C ASP A 274 19.14 26.74 -17.14
N GLY A 275 18.08 26.17 -17.72
CA GLY A 275 16.98 25.56 -16.95
C GLY A 275 16.47 24.26 -17.57
N PRO A 276 15.62 23.52 -16.84
CA PRO A 276 15.07 22.28 -17.35
C PRO A 276 14.07 22.56 -18.47
N HIS A 277 14.03 21.68 -19.44
CA HIS A 277 12.95 21.64 -20.43
C HIS A 277 11.78 20.83 -19.87
N ILE A 278 10.55 21.21 -20.21
CA ILE A 278 9.33 20.52 -19.79
C ILE A 278 8.59 20.08 -21.04
N LEU A 279 8.30 18.79 -21.13
CA LEU A 279 7.49 18.20 -22.19
C LEU A 279 6.26 17.55 -21.56
N ASN A 280 5.06 17.85 -22.07
CA ASN A 280 3.90 17.05 -21.69
C ASN A 280 4.06 15.65 -22.28
N ALA A 281 4.11 14.65 -21.41
CA ALA A 281 4.44 13.27 -21.77
C ALA A 281 3.25 12.33 -21.63
N ASP A 282 2.05 12.89 -21.52
CA ASP A 282 0.79 12.17 -21.36
C ASP A 282 -0.01 12.10 -22.67
N ILE A 283 -1.12 11.38 -22.64
CA ILE A 283 -2.04 11.25 -23.78
C ILE A 283 -3.21 12.23 -23.68
N ASP A 284 -3.93 12.40 -24.78
CA ASP A 284 -5.17 13.17 -24.83
C ASP A 284 -6.39 12.29 -24.48
N LEU A 285 -7.43 12.87 -23.87
CA LEU A 285 -8.66 12.16 -23.54
C LEU A 285 -9.36 11.53 -24.75
N GLN A 286 -9.14 12.03 -25.97
CA GLN A 286 -9.64 11.36 -27.19
C GLN A 286 -9.12 9.93 -27.37
N GLN A 287 -8.01 9.59 -26.72
CA GLN A 287 -7.41 8.26 -26.76
C GLN A 287 -8.01 7.30 -25.72
N PHE A 288 -8.85 7.81 -24.81
CA PHE A 288 -9.54 7.03 -23.81
C PHE A 288 -10.77 6.35 -24.42
N ASP A 289 -11.17 5.22 -23.85
CA ASP A 289 -12.47 4.63 -24.11
C ASP A 289 -13.57 5.58 -23.58
N PRO A 290 -14.66 5.81 -24.32
CA PRO A 290 -15.76 6.67 -23.86
C PRO A 290 -16.31 6.30 -22.48
N ARG A 291 -16.27 5.01 -22.12
CA ARG A 291 -16.68 4.53 -20.79
C ARG A 291 -15.74 5.04 -19.69
N SER A 292 -14.44 5.14 -19.96
CA SER A 292 -13.46 5.72 -19.03
C SER A 292 -13.74 7.21 -18.81
N VAL A 293 -14.03 7.94 -19.89
CA VAL A 293 -14.40 9.36 -19.84
C VAL A 293 -15.68 9.58 -19.04
N GLU A 294 -16.67 8.70 -19.19
CA GLU A 294 -17.92 8.75 -18.40
C GLU A 294 -17.64 8.58 -16.90
N VAL A 295 -16.80 7.61 -16.53
CA VAL A 295 -16.38 7.40 -15.13
C VAL A 295 -15.64 8.62 -14.58
N LEU A 296 -14.74 9.22 -15.36
CA LEU A 296 -14.01 10.43 -14.96
C LEU A 296 -14.96 11.61 -14.74
N ASN A 297 -15.91 11.83 -15.63
CA ASN A 297 -16.95 12.85 -15.47
C ASN A 297 -17.81 12.62 -14.23
N ALA A 298 -18.20 11.36 -13.96
CA ALA A 298 -18.94 11.01 -12.76
C ALA A 298 -18.11 11.25 -11.47
N LEU A 299 -16.82 10.91 -11.49
CA LEU A 299 -15.92 11.16 -10.36
C LEU A 299 -15.76 12.66 -10.08
N ALA A 300 -15.54 13.46 -11.13
CA ALA A 300 -15.44 14.90 -11.01
C ALA A 300 -16.73 15.51 -10.44
N ARG A 301 -17.87 15.15 -11.03
CA ARG A 301 -19.19 15.67 -10.64
C ARG A 301 -19.58 15.27 -9.23
N TYR A 302 -19.53 13.98 -8.90
CA TYR A 302 -20.09 13.49 -7.65
C TYR A 302 -19.11 13.57 -6.49
N PHE A 303 -17.80 13.45 -6.72
CA PHE A 303 -16.83 13.37 -5.63
C PHE A 303 -15.97 14.63 -5.50
N LEU A 304 -15.29 15.05 -6.57
CA LEU A 304 -14.31 16.16 -6.49
C LEU A 304 -14.98 17.52 -6.28
N HIS A 305 -16.17 17.72 -6.85
CA HIS A 305 -16.95 18.94 -6.71
C HIS A 305 -17.97 18.90 -5.56
N ALA A 306 -18.01 17.83 -4.76
CA ALA A 306 -18.92 17.77 -3.63
C ALA A 306 -18.48 18.69 -2.47
N ASP A 307 -19.44 19.41 -1.89
CA ASP A 307 -19.23 20.22 -0.68
C ASP A 307 -18.87 19.35 0.54
N SER A 308 -19.32 18.09 0.52
CA SER A 308 -19.06 17.09 1.55
C SER A 308 -18.46 15.84 0.94
N LEU A 309 -17.26 15.48 1.41
CA LEU A 309 -16.54 14.27 0.99
C LEU A 309 -17.39 13.00 1.20
N TRP A 310 -18.15 12.94 2.30
CA TRP A 310 -18.98 11.78 2.61
C TRP A 310 -20.16 11.64 1.65
N HIS A 311 -20.90 12.72 1.41
CA HIS A 311 -22.01 12.70 0.46
C HIS A 311 -21.53 12.45 -0.96
N GLY A 312 -20.41 13.07 -1.35
CA GLY A 312 -19.84 12.85 -2.67
C GLY A 312 -19.41 11.40 -2.88
N TYR A 313 -18.79 10.79 -1.87
CA TYR A 313 -18.44 9.37 -1.90
C TYR A 313 -19.67 8.48 -2.05
N LEU A 314 -20.74 8.72 -1.27
CA LEU A 314 -21.97 7.93 -1.36
C LEU A 314 -22.71 8.12 -2.69
N GLN A 315 -22.66 9.31 -3.29
CA GLN A 315 -23.26 9.55 -4.61
C GLN A 315 -22.46 8.85 -5.70
N PHE A 316 -21.14 9.01 -5.69
CA PHE A 316 -20.25 8.32 -6.62
C PHE A 316 -20.38 6.80 -6.49
N ASN A 317 -20.45 6.26 -5.26
CA ASN A 317 -20.56 4.82 -5.06
C ASN A 317 -21.89 4.26 -5.59
N ARG A 318 -23.01 4.97 -5.39
CA ARG A 318 -24.30 4.57 -5.98
C ARG A 318 -24.26 4.57 -7.51
N TRP A 319 -23.68 5.61 -8.09
CA TRP A 319 -23.47 5.67 -9.54
C TRP A 319 -22.55 4.54 -10.03
N ALA A 320 -21.46 4.25 -9.30
CA ALA A 320 -20.50 3.22 -9.64
C ALA A 320 -21.10 1.81 -9.57
N GLU A 321 -21.95 1.51 -8.59
CA GLU A 321 -22.65 0.23 -8.47
C GLU A 321 -23.53 -0.09 -9.71
N GLU A 322 -24.08 0.95 -10.34
CA GLU A 322 -24.94 0.81 -11.52
C GLU A 322 -24.15 0.79 -12.84
N ASN A 323 -22.98 1.44 -12.90
CA ASN A 323 -22.29 1.73 -14.17
C ASN A 323 -20.91 1.07 -14.31
N ILE A 324 -20.25 0.69 -13.21
CA ILE A 324 -18.91 0.08 -13.24
C ILE A 324 -19.02 -1.44 -13.16
N THR A 325 -18.81 -2.08 -14.30
CA THR A 325 -18.66 -3.54 -14.39
C THR A 325 -17.19 -3.96 -14.28
N VAL A 326 -16.92 -5.26 -14.14
CA VAL A 326 -15.55 -5.81 -14.18
C VAL A 326 -14.84 -5.44 -15.49
N ASP A 327 -15.57 -5.44 -16.62
CA ASP A 327 -15.00 -5.03 -17.92
C ASP A 327 -14.72 -3.53 -17.96
N THR A 328 -15.66 -2.70 -17.50
CA THR A 328 -15.47 -1.24 -17.39
C THR A 328 -14.24 -0.91 -16.55
N ASN A 329 -14.06 -1.56 -15.40
CA ASN A 329 -12.91 -1.35 -14.54
C ASN A 329 -11.58 -1.75 -15.21
N ARG A 330 -11.56 -2.85 -15.97
CA ARG A 330 -10.37 -3.27 -16.73
C ARG A 330 -9.99 -2.24 -17.79
N VAL A 331 -10.98 -1.73 -18.52
CA VAL A 331 -10.80 -0.70 -19.56
C VAL A 331 -10.31 0.61 -18.94
N LEU A 332 -10.92 1.01 -17.82
CA LEU A 332 -10.51 2.19 -17.05
C LEU A 332 -9.06 2.08 -16.59
N MET A 333 -8.64 0.94 -16.02
CA MET A 333 -7.26 0.75 -15.57
C MET A 333 -6.27 0.78 -16.73
N ASN A 334 -6.63 0.19 -17.88
CA ASN A 334 -5.80 0.24 -19.09
C ASN A 334 -5.61 1.68 -19.58
N ASP A 335 -6.66 2.50 -19.57
CA ASP A 335 -6.57 3.91 -19.99
C ASP A 335 -5.84 4.78 -18.96
N LEU A 336 -6.15 4.62 -17.68
CA LEU A 336 -5.60 5.46 -16.61
C LEU A 336 -4.15 5.16 -16.28
N ILE A 337 -3.68 3.93 -16.51
CA ILE A 337 -2.32 3.50 -16.14
C ILE A 337 -1.55 3.03 -17.36
N ASP A 338 -2.02 2.00 -18.07
CA ASP A 338 -1.19 1.29 -19.04
C ASP A 338 -0.87 2.12 -20.29
N LYS A 339 -1.87 2.71 -20.94
CA LYS A 339 -1.68 3.57 -22.12
C LYS A 339 -0.80 4.79 -21.81
N ARG A 340 -1.04 5.41 -20.66
CA ARG A 340 -0.30 6.60 -20.21
C ARG A 340 1.15 6.26 -19.89
N ASN A 341 1.40 5.14 -19.22
CA ASN A 341 2.75 4.61 -19.01
C ASN A 341 3.47 4.35 -20.33
N GLN A 342 2.80 3.70 -21.29
CA GLN A 342 3.39 3.43 -22.61
C GLN A 342 3.79 4.71 -23.33
N ALA A 343 2.96 5.76 -23.26
CA ALA A 343 3.24 7.04 -23.88
C ALA A 343 4.54 7.68 -23.34
N VAL A 344 4.70 7.77 -22.02
CA VAL A 344 5.92 8.36 -21.43
C VAL A 344 7.15 7.49 -21.65
N ILE A 345 7.02 6.15 -21.56
CA ILE A 345 8.12 5.21 -21.81
C ILE A 345 8.63 5.33 -23.26
N ALA A 346 7.73 5.50 -24.23
CA ALA A 346 8.08 5.64 -25.64
C ALA A 346 8.93 6.90 -25.94
N LEU A 347 8.91 7.89 -25.05
CA LEU A 347 9.71 9.11 -25.18
C LEU A 347 11.13 8.96 -24.64
N LEU A 348 11.41 7.95 -23.80
CA LEU A 348 12.69 7.81 -23.12
C LEU A 348 13.91 7.73 -24.05
N PRO A 349 13.91 6.94 -25.15
CA PRO A 349 15.08 6.88 -26.03
C PRO A 349 15.44 8.25 -26.61
N GLN A 350 14.45 8.96 -27.16
CA GLN A 350 14.64 10.30 -27.74
C GLN A 350 15.01 11.35 -26.69
N ALA A 351 14.51 11.21 -25.46
CA ALA A 351 14.89 12.06 -24.34
C ALA A 351 16.36 11.84 -23.96
N LEU A 352 16.78 10.60 -23.80
CA LEU A 352 18.13 10.23 -23.39
C LEU A 352 19.18 10.53 -24.47
N ASP A 353 18.81 10.55 -25.74
CA ASP A 353 19.72 10.99 -26.82
C ASP A 353 20.15 12.46 -26.64
N ARG A 354 19.29 13.29 -26.06
CA ARG A 354 19.50 14.74 -25.98
C ARG A 354 19.87 15.24 -24.59
N TYR A 355 19.32 14.65 -23.55
CA TYR A 355 19.46 15.08 -22.16
C TYR A 355 20.27 14.06 -21.37
N ASP A 356 20.90 14.54 -20.31
CA ASP A 356 21.67 13.68 -19.40
C ASP A 356 20.78 13.25 -18.23
N VAL A 357 19.81 14.10 -17.85
CA VAL A 357 18.84 13.80 -16.79
C VAL A 357 17.43 13.86 -17.33
N VAL A 358 16.65 12.80 -17.11
CA VAL A 358 15.22 12.74 -17.41
C VAL A 358 14.46 12.55 -16.11
N VAL A 359 13.57 13.48 -15.78
CA VAL A 359 12.73 13.43 -14.57
C VAL A 359 11.29 13.11 -14.97
N ILE A 360 10.70 12.14 -14.29
CA ILE A 360 9.33 11.67 -14.51
C ILE A 360 8.53 11.85 -13.19
N PRO A 361 7.98 13.06 -12.95
CA PRO A 361 7.18 13.34 -11.76
C PRO A 361 5.70 13.01 -12.01
N TRP A 362 5.35 11.72 -11.88
CA TRP A 362 4.01 11.20 -12.17
C TRP A 362 3.37 10.56 -10.95
N GLY A 363 2.04 10.43 -10.95
CA GLY A 363 1.28 9.77 -9.90
C GLY A 363 1.87 8.42 -9.50
N ALA A 364 1.99 8.16 -8.20
CA ALA A 364 2.79 7.03 -7.71
C ALA A 364 2.30 5.64 -8.18
N LEU A 365 1.04 5.51 -8.61
CA LEU A 365 0.51 4.28 -9.22
C LEU A 365 1.14 3.96 -10.59
N HIS A 366 1.63 4.96 -11.31
CA HIS A 366 2.32 4.77 -12.59
C HIS A 366 3.74 4.23 -12.41
N MET A 367 4.39 4.55 -11.29
CA MET A 367 5.81 4.34 -11.07
C MET A 367 6.24 2.88 -11.21
N LYS A 368 5.42 1.93 -10.74
CA LYS A 368 5.72 0.50 -10.87
C LYS A 368 5.91 0.06 -12.32
N GLY A 369 5.03 0.49 -13.21
CA GLY A 369 5.10 0.13 -14.64
C GLY A 369 6.28 0.79 -15.34
N ILE A 370 6.52 2.07 -15.03
CA ILE A 370 7.64 2.84 -15.58
C ILE A 370 8.99 2.31 -15.08
N GLU A 371 9.11 1.99 -13.79
CA GLU A 371 10.32 1.38 -13.18
C GLU A 371 10.68 0.05 -13.88
N VAL A 372 9.69 -0.79 -14.18
CA VAL A 372 9.93 -2.06 -14.90
C VAL A 372 10.56 -1.80 -16.26
N ALA A 373 10.04 -0.82 -17.02
CA ALA A 373 10.60 -0.47 -18.32
C ALA A 373 12.00 0.15 -18.23
N VAL A 374 12.24 1.01 -17.23
CA VAL A 374 13.56 1.60 -16.97
C VAL A 374 14.59 0.51 -16.66
N ARG A 375 14.27 -0.43 -15.76
CA ARG A 375 15.16 -1.55 -15.43
C ARG A 375 15.38 -2.51 -16.60
N ALA A 376 14.37 -2.70 -17.45
CA ALA A 376 14.50 -3.51 -18.66
C ALA A 376 15.41 -2.88 -19.72
N ALA A 377 15.69 -1.58 -19.61
CA ALA A 377 16.69 -0.86 -20.40
C ALA A 377 18.06 -0.80 -19.69
N ASP A 378 18.34 -1.73 -18.78
CA ASP A 378 19.60 -1.89 -18.03
C ASP A 378 20.00 -0.75 -17.08
N PHE A 379 19.12 0.22 -16.87
CA PHE A 379 19.31 1.24 -15.83
C PHE A 379 19.25 0.62 -14.43
N TYR A 380 20.29 0.82 -13.63
CA TYR A 380 20.37 0.31 -12.26
C TYR A 380 19.99 1.38 -11.24
N LEU A 381 19.37 0.96 -10.13
CA LEU A 381 19.02 1.87 -9.04
C LEU A 381 20.32 2.39 -8.40
N HIS A 382 20.53 3.70 -8.47
CA HIS A 382 21.70 4.37 -7.89
C HIS A 382 21.36 4.96 -6.52
N ASP A 383 20.30 5.75 -6.45
CA ASP A 383 19.88 6.48 -5.24
C ASP A 383 18.38 6.39 -5.00
N SER A 384 17.98 6.66 -3.75
CA SER A 384 16.58 6.89 -3.42
C SER A 384 16.41 7.95 -2.35
N TYR A 385 15.39 8.79 -2.51
CA TYR A 385 15.07 9.89 -1.61
C TYR A 385 13.64 9.71 -1.11
N LEU A 386 13.43 9.86 0.20
CA LEU A 386 12.11 9.74 0.80
C LEU A 386 11.67 11.09 1.35
N ARG A 387 10.48 11.56 0.94
CA ARG A 387 9.92 12.84 1.36
C ARG A 387 8.53 12.65 1.95
N ARG A 388 8.25 13.29 3.09
CA ARG A 388 6.92 13.26 3.69
C ARG A 388 5.97 14.14 2.89
N SER A 389 4.92 13.56 2.31
CA SER A 389 3.89 14.33 1.60
C SER A 389 2.75 14.76 2.53
N ILE A 390 2.38 13.92 3.50
CA ILE A 390 1.31 14.22 4.46
C ILE A 390 1.81 13.85 5.85
N SER A 391 1.67 14.78 6.80
CA SER A 391 1.88 14.53 8.23
C SER A 391 0.53 14.26 8.88
N PHE A 392 0.37 13.13 9.58
CA PHE A 392 -0.90 12.82 10.23
C PHE A 392 -1.16 13.72 11.44
N PHE A 393 -0.14 14.31 12.03
CA PHE A 393 -0.28 15.23 13.16
C PHE A 393 -0.77 16.62 12.75
N ASP A 394 -0.59 16.99 11.49
CA ASP A 394 -0.97 18.31 10.96
C ASP A 394 -2.38 18.31 10.35
N LEU A 395 -3.04 17.15 10.28
CA LEU A 395 -4.40 17.04 9.77
C LEU A 395 -5.40 17.71 10.72
N PRO A 396 -6.37 18.50 10.20
CA PRO A 396 -7.34 19.23 11.01
C PRO A 396 -8.47 18.30 11.51
N PHE A 397 -8.13 17.28 12.31
CA PHE A 397 -9.08 16.27 12.78
C PHE A 397 -10.34 16.88 13.40
N GLY A 398 -10.22 17.99 14.13
CA GLY A 398 -11.38 18.70 14.70
C GLY A 398 -12.41 19.13 13.64
N ARG A 399 -11.97 19.65 12.49
CA ARG A 399 -12.86 20.03 11.38
C ARG A 399 -13.44 18.80 10.69
N ILE A 400 -12.62 17.77 10.48
CA ILE A 400 -13.04 16.51 9.87
C ILE A 400 -14.15 15.85 10.72
N PHE A 401 -13.97 15.80 12.05
CA PHE A 401 -14.98 15.27 12.96
C PHE A 401 -16.26 16.12 13.00
N GLN A 402 -16.15 17.45 12.90
CA GLN A 402 -17.33 18.33 12.84
C GLN A 402 -18.14 18.11 11.56
N GLN A 403 -17.49 18.00 10.40
CA GLN A 403 -18.15 17.69 9.14
C GLN A 403 -18.86 16.33 9.17
N TRP A 404 -18.23 15.33 9.79
CA TRP A 404 -18.83 14.01 9.96
C TRP A 404 -20.09 14.07 10.83
N ARG A 405 -20.06 14.81 11.94
CA ARG A 405 -21.20 14.95 12.88
C ARG A 405 -22.35 15.80 12.35
N SER A 406 -22.08 16.82 11.54
CA SER A 406 -23.14 17.68 11.01
C SER A 406 -23.99 17.02 9.92
N HIS A 407 -23.59 15.84 9.45
CA HIS A 407 -24.22 15.13 8.33
C HIS A 407 -24.53 13.64 8.65
N SER A 408 -24.33 13.23 9.91
CA SER A 408 -24.81 11.96 10.49
C SER A 408 -26.06 12.23 11.33
#